data_AF-A0A2H9T9T2-F1
#
_entry.id   AF-A0A2H9T9T2-F1
#
_cell.length_a   1.000
_cell.length_b   1.000
_cell.length_c   1.000
_cell.angle_alpha   90.00
_cell.angle_beta   90.00
_cell.angle_gamma   90.00
#
_symmetry.space_group_name_H-M   'P 1'
#
loop_
_entity.id
_entity.type
_entity.pdbx_description
1 polymer ?
#
loop_
_entity_poly.entity_id
_entity_poly.type
_entity_poly.pdbx_seq_one_letter_code
_entity_poly.pdbx_strand_id
1 'polypeptide(L)' 'MDWVLYKYRYLVENIFARIKHFRAVATGYDKLKRNYASIVAMACCIIWLSM' A
#
# COMPACT_ATOMS: atom_id res chain seq x y z
N MET A 1 -17.03 -21.96 -3.36
CA MET A 1 -16.50 -20.58 -3.45
C MET A 1 -16.10 -20.16 -2.06
N ASP A 2 -14.81 -19.92 -1.84
CA ASP A 2 -14.28 -19.62 -0.52
C ASP A 2 -14.45 -18.13 -0.21
N TRP A 3 -15.65 -17.77 0.27
CA TRP A 3 -16.04 -16.40 0.57
C TRP A 3 -15.12 -15.72 1.59
N VAL A 4 -14.52 -16.51 2.47
CA VAL A 4 -13.56 -16.06 3.48
C VAL A 4 -12.28 -15.59 2.79
N LEU A 5 -11.70 -16.42 1.91
CA LEU A 5 -10.50 -16.06 1.14
C LEU A 5 -10.70 -14.81 0.27
N TYR A 6 -11.89 -14.66 -0.32
CA TYR A 6 -12.25 -13.49 -1.12
C TYR A 6 -12.27 -12.20 -0.28
N LYS A 7 -12.80 -12.27 0.96
CA LYS A 7 -12.84 -11.12 1.88
C LYS A 7 -11.43 -10.67 2.31
N TYR A 8 -10.51 -11.60 2.55
CA TYR A 8 -9.12 -11.27 2.81
C TYR A 8 -8.44 -10.60 1.61
N ARG A 9 -8.71 -11.09 0.40
CA ARG A 9 -8.16 -10.50 -0.83
C ARG A 9 -8.64 -9.06 -1.03
N TYR A 10 -9.93 -8.82 -0.80
CA TYR A 10 -10.52 -7.49 -0.87
C TYR A 10 -9.85 -6.47 0.08
N LEU A 11 -9.56 -6.88 1.31
CA LEU A 11 -8.85 -6.03 2.28
C LEU A 11 -7.44 -5.66 1.79
N VAL A 12 -6.71 -6.64 1.24
CA VAL A 12 -5.37 -6.41 0.68
C VAL A 12 -5.42 -5.50 -0.54
N GLU A 13 -6.36 -5.73 -1.45
CA GLU A 13 -6.53 -4.91 -2.66
C GLU A 13 -6.92 -3.46 -2.32
N ASN A 14 -7.78 -3.25 -1.33
CA ASN A 14 -8.17 -1.92 -0.87
C ASN A 14 -6.98 -1.13 -0.28
N ILE A 15 -6.12 -1.81 0.49
CA ILE A 15 -4.87 -1.22 1.00
C ILE A 15 -3.94 -0.84 -0.17
N PHE A 16 -3.76 -1.74 -1.15
CA PHE A 16 -2.94 -1.47 -2.33
C PHE A 16 -3.50 -0.33 -3.18
N ALA A 17 -4.82 -0.22 -3.33
CA ALA A 17 -5.46 0.91 -4.01
C ALA A 17 -5.13 2.23 -3.32
N ARG A 18 -5.23 2.28 -1.97
CA ARG A 18 -4.85 3.46 -1.16
C ARG A 18 -3.37 3.81 -1.30
N ILE A 19 -2.48 2.82 -1.31
CA ILE A 19 -1.03 3.03 -1.49
C ILE A 19 -0.71 3.61 -2.89
N LYS A 20 -1.45 3.22 -3.94
CA LYS A 20 -1.25 3.75 -5.30
C LYS A 20 -1.59 5.25 -5.44
N HIS A 21 -2.39 5.82 -4.54
CA HIS A 21 -2.64 7.27 -4.52
C HIS A 21 -1.38 8.07 -4.17
N PHE A 22 -0.41 7.46 -3.49
CA PHE A 22 0.88 8.09 -3.24
C PHE A 22 1.73 8.00 -4.51
N ARG A 23 1.74 9.08 -5.30
CA ARG A 23 2.51 9.23 -6.55
C ARG A 23 3.99 8.84 -6.40
N ALA A 24 4.58 9.10 -5.23
CA ALA A 24 5.96 8.71 -4.90
C ALA A 24 6.18 7.19 -4.88
N VAL A 25 5.19 6.41 -4.43
CA VAL A 25 5.21 4.93 -4.48
C VAL A 25 4.90 4.44 -5.89
N ALA A 26 3.89 5.04 -6.53
CA ALA A 26 3.40 4.59 -7.84
C ALA A 26 4.40 4.81 -8.98
N THR A 27 5.17 5.89 -8.95
CA THR A 27 6.11 6.19 -10.05
C THR A 27 7.46 5.51 -9.89
N GLY A 28 7.80 4.96 -8.72
CA GLY A 28 9.05 4.21 -8.54
C GLY A 28 10.31 5.01 -8.89
N TYR A 29 10.25 6.34 -8.89
CA TYR A 29 11.38 7.23 -9.22
C TYR A 29 12.53 7.13 -8.23
N ASP A 30 12.31 6.44 -7.12
CA ASP A 30 13.33 6.28 -6.12
C ASP A 30 14.39 5.29 -6.56
N LYS A 31 15.57 5.82 -6.90
CA LYS A 31 16.73 5.03 -7.34
C LYS A 31 17.30 4.13 -6.23
N LEU A 32 16.95 4.37 -4.96
CA LEU A 32 17.51 3.65 -3.83
C LEU A 32 16.43 2.82 -3.14
N LYS A 33 16.58 1.48 -3.16
CA LYS A 33 15.62 0.56 -2.53
C LYS A 33 15.25 0.91 -1.08
N ARG A 34 16.18 1.52 -0.33
CA ARG A 34 15.94 2.02 1.03
C ARG A 34 14.87 3.12 1.06
N ASN A 35 14.95 4.11 0.19
CA ASN A 35 14.03 5.24 0.25
C ASN A 35 12.65 4.86 -0.30
N TYR A 36 12.57 3.96 -1.28
CA TYR A 36 11.32 3.29 -1.64
C TYR A 36 10.66 2.58 -0.45
N ALA A 37 11.43 1.76 0.29
CA ALA A 37 10.91 1.05 1.47
C ALA A 37 10.42 2.03 2.56
N SER A 38 11.15 3.12 2.81
CA SER A 38 10.73 4.16 3.76
C SER A 38 9.43 4.84 3.36
N ILE A 39 9.25 5.18 2.07
CA ILE A 39 8.02 5.80 1.57
C ILE A 39 6.84 4.83 1.70
N VAL A 40 7.03 3.54 1.37
CA VAL A 40 5.99 2.51 1.55
C VAL A 40 5.62 2.35 3.02
N ALA A 41 6.59 2.30 3.92
CA ALA A 41 6.34 2.22 5.36
C ALA A 41 5.56 3.44 5.86
N MET A 42 5.93 4.64 5.41
CA MET A 42 5.25 5.88 5.80
C MET A 42 3.82 5.94 5.24
N ALA A 43 3.60 5.52 3.99
CA ALA A 43 2.26 5.42 3.41
C ALA A 43 1.38 4.41 4.19
N CYS A 44 1.97 3.29 4.63
CA CYS A 44 1.29 2.31 5.47
C CYS A 44 0.89 2.92 6.83
N CYS A 45 1.80 3.64 7.48
CA CYS A 45 1.51 4.35 8.73
C CYS A 45 0.40 5.41 8.58
N ILE A 46 0.38 6.16 7.47
CA ILE A 46 -0.66 7.17 7.20
C ILE A 46 -2.02 6.49 6.98
N ILE A 47 -2.06 5.39 6.23
CA ILE A 47 -3.30 4.61 6.01
C ILE A 47 -3.82 4.05 7.33
N TRP A 48 -2.92 3.58 8.21
CA TRP A 48 -3.25 3.06 9.53
C TRP A 48 -3.77 4.15 10.47
N LEU A 49 -3.13 5.33 10.50
CA LEU A 49 -3.56 6.44 11.37
C LEU A 49 -4.87 7.08 10.89
N SER A 50 -5.15 7.01 9.59
CA SER A 50 -6.39 7.50 8.97
C SER A 50 -7.57 6.53 9.13
N MET A 51 -7.39 5.43 9.85
CA MET A 51 -8.40 4.39 10.10
C MET A 51 -8.91 4.49 11.53
#